data_AF-A0A932QLL1-F1
#
_entry.id   AF-A0A932QLL1-F1
#
_cell.length_a   1.000
_cell.length_b   1.000
_cell.length_c   1.000
_cell.angle_alpha   90.00
_cell.angle_beta   90.00
_cell.angle_gamma   90.00
#
_symmetry.space_group_name_H-M   'P 1'
#
loop_
_entity.id
_entity.type
_entity.pdbx_description
1 polymer ?
#
loop_
_entity_poly.entity_id
_entity_poly.type
_entity_poly.pdbx_seq_one_letter_code
_entity_poly.pdbx_strand_id
1 'polypeptide(L)' 'ANVTIAGTKTGEFNMSMHMGSTLKNWIGEISPGQAATLEVIYRPKVMPVTGPVSRQVNFSTNDPKNETVEVSIKANVL' A
#
# COMPACT_ATOMS: atom_id res chain seq x y z
N ALA A 1 0.35 4.52 0.86
CA ALA A 1 -0.65 3.49 1.21
C ALA A 1 -0.61 3.26 2.72
N ASN A 2 -1.67 2.74 3.32
CA ASN A 2 -1.75 2.42 4.74
C ASN A 2 -2.47 1.09 4.91
N VAL A 3 -2.16 0.33 5.96
CA VAL A 3 -2.85 -0.92 6.29
C VAL A 3 -3.55 -0.77 7.63
N THR A 4 -4.76 -1.31 7.73
CA THR A 4 -5.51 -1.42 8.99
C THR A 4 -5.78 -2.89 9.30
N ILE A 5 -5.30 -3.36 10.44
CA ILE A 5 -5.54 -4.72 10.96
C ILE A 5 -6.12 -4.59 12.36
N ALA A 6 -7.24 -5.26 12.63
CA ALA A 6 -7.93 -5.22 13.94
C ALA A 6 -8.16 -3.78 14.48
N GLY A 7 -8.48 -2.83 13.59
CA GLY A 7 -8.68 -1.42 13.96
C GLY A 7 -7.40 -0.60 14.16
N THR A 8 -6.21 -1.22 14.13
CA THR A 8 -4.93 -0.52 14.22
C THR A 8 -4.44 -0.15 12.83
N LYS A 9 -4.28 1.15 12.56
CA LYS A 9 -3.79 1.69 11.28
C LYS A 9 -2.29 1.96 11.33
N THR A 10 -1.56 1.57 10.29
CA THR A 10 -0.13 1.88 10.13
C THR A 10 0.12 3.35 9.76
N GLY A 11 1.38 3.76 9.87
CA GLY A 11 1.88 4.94 9.14
C GLY A 11 1.76 4.78 7.61
N GLU A 12 2.07 5.85 6.89
CA GLU A 12 1.98 5.85 5.42
C GLU A 12 3.22 5.22 4.77
N PHE A 13 3.01 4.11 4.09
CA PHE A 13 3.97 3.53 3.14
C PHE A 13 4.09 4.45 1.92
N ASN A 14 5.30 4.93 1.66
CA ASN A 14 5.66 5.80 0.54
C ASN A 14 7.10 5.48 0.08
N MET A 15 7.79 6.41 -0.57
CA MET A 15 9.19 6.18 -0.97
C MET A 15 10.06 5.86 0.25
N SER A 16 10.92 4.85 0.15
CA SER A 16 11.73 4.37 1.27
C SER A 16 12.54 5.48 1.98
N MET A 17 12.99 6.50 1.26
CA MET A 17 13.68 7.66 1.85
C MET A 17 12.81 8.53 2.78
N HIS A 18 11.48 8.43 2.68
CA HIS A 18 10.50 9.18 3.46
C HIS A 18 9.82 8.33 4.55
N MET A 19 10.27 7.09 4.75
CA MET A 19 9.73 6.18 5.76
C MET A 19 10.66 6.04 6.97
N GLY A 20 10.07 6.04 8.16
CA GLY A 20 10.78 5.64 9.39
C GLY A 20 11.15 4.15 9.38
N SER A 21 12.17 3.78 10.15
CA SER A 21 12.69 2.40 10.22
C SER A 21 11.63 1.37 10.63
N THR A 22 10.75 1.72 11.58
CA THR A 22 9.65 0.85 12.01
C THR A 22 8.73 0.45 10.86
N LEU A 23 8.44 1.39 9.95
CA LEU A 23 7.53 1.13 8.83
C LEU A 23 8.21 0.36 7.69
N LYS A 24 9.52 0.56 7.50
CA LYS A 24 10.32 -0.19 6.50
C LYS A 24 10.38 -1.68 6.79
N ASN A 25 10.42 -2.04 8.07
CA ASN A 25 10.52 -3.42 8.53
C ASN A 25 9.19 -3.96 9.05
N TRP A 26 8.08 -3.28 8.76
CA TRP A 26 6.78 -3.65 9.29
C TRP A 26 6.30 -4.96 8.66
N ILE A 27 5.79 -5.86 9.51
CA ILE A 27 5.09 -7.09 9.12
C ILE A 27 3.75 -7.09 9.85
N GLY A 28 2.68 -7.37 9.12
CA GLY A 28 1.34 -7.53 9.68
C GLY A 28 0.93 -9.00 9.71
N GLU A 29 0.32 -9.42 10.81
CA GLU A 29 -0.27 -10.75 10.95
C GLU A 29 -1.80 -10.66 10.84
N ILE A 30 -2.39 -11.58 10.08
CA ILE A 30 -3.83 -11.68 9.89
C ILE A 30 -4.23 -13.10 10.26
N SER A 31 -5.06 -13.26 11.27
CA SER A 31 -5.54 -14.57 11.69
C SER A 31 -6.51 -15.17 10.66
N PRO A 32 -6.66 -16.51 10.58
CA PRO A 32 -7.64 -17.14 9.70
C PRO A 32 -9.05 -16.56 9.88
N GLY A 33 -9.70 -16.16 8.79
CA GLY A 33 -11.04 -15.54 8.80
C GLY A 33 -11.05 -14.06 9.19
N GLN A 34 -9.92 -13.47 9.58
CA GLN A 34 -9.80 -12.04 9.82
C GLN A 34 -9.58 -11.29 8.51
N ALA A 35 -10.14 -10.08 8.43
CA ALA A 35 -9.90 -9.16 7.33
C ALA A 35 -8.97 -8.02 7.75
N ALA A 36 -8.21 -7.52 6.77
CA ALA A 36 -7.45 -6.28 6.85
C ALA A 36 -7.88 -5.33 5.72
N THR A 37 -7.65 -4.05 5.90
CA THR A 37 -7.94 -3.04 4.87
C THR A 37 -6.64 -2.40 4.38
N LEU A 38 -6.40 -2.47 3.08
CA LEU A 38 -5.34 -1.74 2.40
C LEU A 38 -5.93 -0.48 1.76
N GLU A 39 -5.47 0.69 2.20
CA GLU A 39 -5.84 1.99 1.64
C GLU A 39 -4.70 2.49 0.74
N VAL A 40 -4.95 2.58 -0.57
CA VAL A 40 -3.98 3.07 -1.54
C VAL A 40 -4.36 4.48 -1.98
N ILE A 41 -3.46 5.44 -1.73
CA ILE A 41 -3.71 6.86 -1.94
C ILE A 41 -2.74 7.37 -3.00
N TYR A 42 -3.27 7.93 -4.09
CA TYR A 42 -2.50 8.64 -5.10
C TYR A 42 -2.74 10.15 -4.97
N ARG A 43 -1.67 10.93 -4.77
CA ARG A 43 -1.74 12.40 -4.56
C ARG A 43 -1.02 13.15 -5.69
N PRO A 44 -1.64 13.35 -6.86
CA PRO A 44 -1.00 14.01 -8.01
C PRO A 44 -0.56 15.44 -7.70
N LYS A 45 -1.20 16.13 -6.74
CA LYS A 45 -0.79 17.48 -6.32
C LYS A 45 0.64 17.55 -5.75
N VAL A 46 1.15 16.46 -5.17
CA VAL A 46 2.50 16.42 -4.56
C VAL A 46 3.59 16.39 -5.65
N MET A 47 3.32 15.71 -6.76
CA MET A 47 4.18 15.67 -7.94
C MET A 47 3.28 15.82 -9.17
N PRO A 48 3.02 17.06 -9.60
CA PRO A 48 2.05 17.35 -10.64
C PRO A 48 2.37 16.61 -11.94
N VAL A 49 1.36 15.91 -12.44
CA VAL A 49 1.33 15.25 -13.75
C VAL A 49 -0.07 15.40 -14.32
N THR A 50 -0.20 15.38 -15.65
CA THR A 50 -1.48 15.48 -16.35
C THR A 50 -1.63 14.33 -17.33
N GLY A 51 -2.86 13.86 -17.53
CA GLY A 51 -3.19 12.76 -18.43
C GLY A 51 -3.23 11.39 -17.73
N PRO A 52 -3.14 10.30 -18.51
CA PRO A 52 -3.29 8.95 -17.99
C PRO A 52 -2.11 8.56 -17.09
N VAL A 53 -2.42 8.07 -15.90
CA VAL A 53 -1.43 7.56 -14.94
C VAL A 53 -1.75 6.14 -14.54
N SER A 54 -0.71 5.33 -14.42
CA SER A 54 -0.74 3.99 -13.82
C SER A 54 0.27 3.95 -12.68
N ARG A 55 -0.15 3.49 -11.51
CA ARG A 55 0.70 3.29 -10.34
C ARG A 55 0.38 1.93 -9.74
N GLN A 56 1.37 1.30 -9.12
CA GLN A 56 1.20 0.00 -8.50
C GLN A 56 1.81 -0.01 -7.12
N VAL A 57 1.18 -0.76 -6.23
CA VAL A 57 1.70 -1.12 -4.91
C VAL A 57 1.84 -2.63 -4.89
N ASN A 58 2.98 -3.11 -4.43
CA ASN A 58 3.26 -4.52 -4.26
C ASN A 58 3.55 -4.83 -2.80
N PHE A 59 3.13 -6.01 -2.36
CA PHE A 59 3.45 -6.55 -1.06
C PHE A 59 3.53 -8.07 -1.11
N SER A 60 4.34 -8.63 -0.22
CA SER A 60 4.49 -10.08 -0.11
C SER A 60 3.59 -10.64 0.98
N THR A 61 3.17 -11.90 0.80
CA THR A 61 2.41 -12.66 1.79
C THR A 61 3.03 -14.04 1.97
N ASN A 62 2.58 -14.76 2.99
CA ASN A 62 2.94 -16.16 3.22
C ASN A 62 1.92 -17.15 2.59
N ASP A 63 1.00 -16.68 1.74
CA ASP A 63 0.10 -17.56 0.98
C ASP A 63 0.87 -18.18 -0.20
N PRO A 64 1.07 -19.52 -0.26
CA PRO A 64 1.83 -20.18 -1.33
C PRO A 64 1.19 -20.02 -2.72
N LYS A 65 -0.07 -19.57 -2.81
CA LYS A 65 -0.74 -19.28 -4.08
C LYS A 65 -0.61 -17.80 -4.47
N ASN A 66 -0.35 -16.92 -3.52
CA ASN A 66 -0.32 -15.46 -3.70
C ASN A 66 0.84 -14.81 -2.92
N GLU A 67 2.05 -15.36 -3.08
CA GLU A 67 3.25 -14.90 -2.36
C GLU A 67 3.57 -13.42 -2.61
N THR A 68 3.15 -12.90 -3.77
CA THR A 68 3.22 -11.48 -4.12
C THR A 68 1.88 -11.02 -4.64
N VAL A 69 1.39 -9.91 -4.10
CA VAL A 69 0.14 -9.27 -4.52
C VAL A 69 0.46 -7.89 -5.08
N GLU A 70 -0.07 -7.58 -6.25
CA GLU A 70 0.00 -6.26 -6.87
C GLU A 70 -1.39 -5.60 -6.87
N VAL A 71 -1.44 -4.35 -6.44
CA VAL A 71 -2.63 -3.49 -6.53
C VAL A 71 -2.31 -2.31 -7.43
N SER A 72 -3.00 -2.24 -8.57
CA SER A 72 -2.83 -1.21 -9.59
C SER A 72 -3.89 -0.11 -9.47
N ILE A 73 -3.46 1.14 -9.47
CA ILE A 73 -4.27 2.35 -9.59
C ILE A 73 -4.11 2.90 -11.00
N LYS A 74 -5.23 3.09 -11.70
CA LYS A 74 -5.29 3.79 -12.98
C LYS A 74 -6.22 5.00 -12.85
N ALA A 75 -5.73 6.16 -13.27
CA ALA A 75 -6.50 7.40 -13.25
C ALA A 75 -6.16 8.27 -14.46
N ASN A 76 -7.04 9.19 -14.82
CA ASN A 76 -6.74 10.27 -15.74
C ASN A 76 -6.72 11.58 -14.94
N VAL A 77 -5.53 12.15 -14.76
CA VAL A 77 -5.34 13.39 -13.99
C VAL A 77 -5.65 14.59 -14.90
N LEU A 78 -6.55 15.46 -14.44
CA LEU A 78 -6.94 16.68 -15.14
C LEU A 78 -5.97 17.83 -14.87
#